data_AF-A0A3D2SIF8-F1
#
_entry.id   AF-A0A3D2SIF8-F1
#
_cell.length_a   1.000
_cell.length_b   1.000
_cell.length_c   1.000
_cell.angle_alpha   90.00
_cell.angle_beta   90.00
_cell.angle_gamma   90.00
#
_symmetry.space_group_name_H-M   'P 1'
#
loop_
_entity.id
_entity.type
_entity.pdbx_description
1 polymer ?
#
loop_
_entity_poly.entity_id
_entity_poly.type
_entity_poly.pdbx_seq_one_letter_code
_entity_poly.pdbx_strand_id
1 'polypeptide(L)'
;MRHSLRNLLFLSVVFALVGCQSTTAPIQKNNGKPALNAHHLKQSSVQPSRKSIDGVQDVTWQITSVLQKRAKFFNQMPFLTLNSAVQTVQGNTGCNTIYGRYTYNFALQQLDLDVRAGHQSCDGALAQEA
;
A
#
# COMPACT_ATOMS: atom_id res chain seq x y z
N MET A 1 31.27 24.26 62.52
CA MET A 1 31.50 24.52 61.08
C MET A 1 31.42 23.18 60.34
N ARG A 2 30.68 23.15 59.22
CA ARG A 2 30.67 22.22 58.06
C ARG A 2 31.44 20.89 58.23
N HIS A 3 30.87 19.72 57.93
CA HIS A 3 30.52 19.32 56.56
C HIS A 3 29.46 18.20 56.56
N SER A 4 28.41 18.39 55.77
CA SER A 4 27.41 17.38 55.42
C SER A 4 27.97 16.46 54.33
N LEU A 5 28.04 15.15 54.57
CA LEU A 5 28.45 14.14 53.60
C LEU A 5 27.32 13.92 52.60
N ARG A 6 27.56 14.34 51.36
CA ARG A 6 26.67 14.12 50.21
C ARG A 6 26.92 12.71 49.67
N ASN A 7 26.07 11.74 50.02
CA ASN A 7 26.06 10.42 49.40
C ASN A 7 25.67 10.56 47.91
N LEU A 8 26.61 10.32 47.00
CA LEU A 8 26.34 10.14 45.58
C LEU A 8 25.70 8.76 45.37
N LEU A 9 24.40 8.74 45.07
CA LEU A 9 23.72 7.57 44.52
C LEU A 9 23.98 7.52 43.01
N PHE A 10 24.78 6.55 42.56
CA PHE A 10 24.91 6.22 41.14
C PHE A 10 23.72 5.34 40.72
N LEU A 11 22.74 5.94 40.05
CA LEU A 11 21.64 5.20 39.41
C LEU A 11 22.08 4.77 38.00
N SER A 12 22.56 3.53 37.87
CA SER A 12 22.81 2.92 36.56
C SER A 12 21.49 2.43 35.95
N VAL A 13 20.98 3.15 34.95
CA VAL A 13 19.81 2.73 34.16
C VAL A 13 20.27 1.70 33.12
N VAL A 14 19.89 0.43 33.33
CA VAL A 14 20.08 -0.63 32.35
C VAL A 14 18.95 -0.56 31.33
N PHE A 15 19.25 -0.10 30.11
CA PHE A 15 18.36 -0.25 28.97
C PHE A 15 18.42 -1.70 28.48
N ALA A 16 17.38 -2.48 28.78
CA ALA A 16 17.17 -3.78 28.15
C ALA A 16 16.66 -3.57 26.72
N LEU A 17 17.55 -3.72 25.73
CA LEU A 17 17.18 -3.84 24.33
C LEU A 17 16.54 -5.22 24.12
N VAL A 18 15.20 -5.26 24.02
CA VAL A 18 14.49 -6.45 23.54
C VAL A 18 14.62 -6.49 22.01
N GLY A 19 15.47 -7.38 21.51
CA GLY A 19 15.58 -7.67 20.08
C GLY A 19 14.57 -8.75 19.67
N CYS A 20 13.71 -8.47 18.70
CA CYS A 20 12.91 -9.50 18.02
C CYS A 20 13.83 -10.35 17.13
N GLN A 21 14.09 -11.59 17.52
CA GLN A 21 14.82 -12.56 16.70
C GLN A 21 13.92 -13.05 15.56
N SER A 22 14.19 -12.59 14.33
CA SER A 22 13.54 -13.13 13.13
C SER A 22 13.99 -14.58 12.91
N THR A 23 13.08 -15.54 13.10
CA THR A 23 13.33 -16.94 12.73
C THR A 23 13.51 -17.04 11.22
N THR A 24 14.68 -17.53 10.79
CA THR A 24 14.91 -17.98 9.42
C THR A 24 14.68 -19.49 9.38
N ALA A 25 13.74 -19.94 8.54
CA ALA A 25 13.49 -21.36 8.31
C ALA A 25 14.73 -21.99 7.62
N PRO A 26 15.10 -23.24 7.96
CA PRO A 26 16.26 -23.90 7.36
C PRO A 26 16.01 -24.23 5.89
N ILE A 27 16.96 -23.83 5.05
CA ILE A 27 17.05 -24.20 3.63
C ILE A 27 17.37 -25.69 3.54
N GLN A 28 16.39 -26.50 3.11
CA GLN A 28 16.66 -27.89 2.70
C GLN A 28 17.35 -27.89 1.32
N LYS A 29 18.64 -28.22 1.34
CA LYS A 29 19.44 -28.52 0.14
C LYS A 29 19.11 -29.95 -0.30
N ASN A 30 18.31 -30.12 -1.34
CA ASN A 30 18.18 -31.42 -2.01
C ASN A 30 18.57 -31.29 -3.48
N ASN A 31 19.54 -32.11 -3.87
CA ASN A 31 20.23 -32.09 -5.14
C ASN A 31 19.56 -33.11 -6.06
N GLY A 32 18.75 -32.67 -7.02
CA GLY A 32 18.04 -33.53 -7.98
C GLY A 32 17.82 -32.80 -9.31
N LYS A 33 18.15 -33.48 -10.40
CA LYS A 33 18.24 -33.01 -11.80
C LYS A 33 16.94 -32.36 -12.34
N PRO A 34 17.02 -31.50 -13.38
CA PRO A 34 15.90 -30.70 -13.85
C PRO A 34 14.91 -31.52 -14.68
N ALA A 35 13.64 -31.56 -14.25
CA ALA A 35 12.53 -32.05 -15.05
C ALA A 35 11.64 -30.88 -15.48
N LEU A 36 11.53 -30.79 -16.80
CA LEU A 36 10.72 -29.91 -17.63
C LEU A 36 9.25 -29.77 -17.15
N ASN A 37 8.72 -28.55 -17.25
CA ASN A 37 7.31 -28.19 -17.39
C ASN A 37 6.29 -28.75 -16.40
N ALA A 38 5.93 -27.92 -15.43
CA ALA A 38 4.56 -27.85 -14.92
C ALA A 38 4.18 -26.39 -14.71
N HIS A 39 3.45 -25.81 -15.68
CA HIS A 39 2.63 -24.63 -15.46
C HIS A 39 1.53 -24.99 -14.45
N HIS A 40 1.87 -25.03 -13.17
CA HIS A 40 0.89 -25.02 -12.11
C HIS A 40 0.39 -23.58 -12.03
N LEU A 41 -0.76 -23.32 -12.68
CA LEU A 41 -1.54 -22.13 -12.40
C LEU A 41 -1.65 -22.04 -10.87
N LYS A 42 -1.05 -21.00 -10.28
CA LYS A 42 -1.44 -20.57 -8.95
C LYS A 42 -2.92 -20.22 -9.05
N GLN A 43 -3.76 -21.15 -8.62
CA GLN A 43 -5.13 -20.89 -8.22
C GLN A 43 -5.03 -19.75 -7.20
N SER A 44 -5.24 -18.52 -7.66
CA SER A 44 -5.35 -17.38 -6.76
C SER A 44 -6.56 -17.70 -5.89
N SER A 45 -6.31 -18.02 -4.62
CA SER A 45 -7.37 -18.21 -3.65
C SER A 45 -8.24 -16.96 -3.73
N VAL A 46 -9.47 -17.11 -4.21
CA VAL A 46 -10.46 -16.04 -4.20
C VAL A 46 -10.73 -15.80 -2.72
N GLN A 47 -9.95 -14.91 -2.11
CA GLN A 47 -10.24 -14.40 -0.79
C GLN A 47 -11.66 -13.83 -0.87
N PRO A 48 -12.56 -14.15 0.06
CA PRO A 48 -13.89 -13.57 0.08
C PRO A 48 -13.69 -12.06 0.08
N SER A 49 -14.11 -11.37 -0.99
CA SER A 49 -14.10 -9.92 -1.02
C SER A 49 -14.95 -9.47 0.16
N ARG A 50 -14.31 -8.85 1.15
CA ARG A 50 -15.00 -8.31 2.31
C ARG A 50 -16.10 -7.41 1.76
N LYS A 51 -17.36 -7.80 1.99
CA LYS A 51 -18.49 -6.97 1.57
C LYS A 51 -18.35 -5.65 2.30
N SER A 52 -18.29 -4.56 1.55
CA SER A 52 -18.10 -3.26 2.15
C SER A 52 -19.32 -2.90 2.98
N ILE A 53 -19.09 -2.17 4.06
CA ILE A 53 -20.13 -1.70 4.98
C ILE A 53 -20.97 -0.58 4.38
N ASP A 54 -20.44 0.09 3.35
CA ASP A 54 -20.96 1.26 2.68
C ASP A 54 -21.32 0.97 1.21
N GLY A 55 -21.52 -0.29 0.82
CA GLY A 55 -21.78 -0.67 -0.58
C GLY A 55 -20.69 -0.35 -1.61
N VAL A 56 -19.67 0.44 -1.25
CA VAL A 56 -18.48 0.73 -2.05
C VAL A 56 -17.44 -0.35 -1.82
N GLN A 57 -17.37 -1.29 -2.75
CA GLN A 57 -16.43 -2.41 -2.65
C GLN A 57 -14.98 -1.91 -2.67
N ASP A 58 -14.14 -2.49 -1.79
CA ASP A 58 -12.70 -2.24 -1.73
C ASP A 58 -11.99 -2.89 -2.94
N VAL A 59 -12.25 -2.37 -4.14
CA VAL A 59 -11.72 -2.89 -5.40
C VAL A 59 -10.75 -1.90 -6.03
N THR A 60 -9.81 -2.46 -6.78
CA THR A 60 -8.88 -1.68 -7.61
C THR A 60 -9.44 -1.53 -9.01
N TRP A 61 -9.58 -0.29 -9.48
CA TRP A 61 -9.91 0.04 -10.86
C TRP A 61 -8.68 0.48 -11.62
N GLN A 62 -8.52 -0.03 -12.84
CA GLN A 62 -7.51 0.48 -13.77
C GLN A 62 -8.08 1.64 -14.56
N ILE A 63 -7.29 2.70 -14.71
CA ILE A 63 -7.65 3.87 -15.53
C ILE A 63 -7.20 3.57 -16.96
N THR A 64 -8.15 3.27 -17.83
CA THR A 64 -7.83 2.89 -19.23
C THR A 64 -7.85 4.08 -20.18
N SER A 65 -8.58 5.13 -19.85
CA SER A 65 -8.65 6.38 -20.61
C SER A 65 -9.01 7.57 -19.73
N VAL A 66 -8.58 8.76 -20.13
CA VAL A 66 -8.97 10.05 -19.52
C VAL A 66 -9.37 11.00 -20.65
N LEU A 67 -10.53 11.64 -20.54
CA LEU A 67 -11.09 12.52 -21.58
C LEU A 67 -11.01 11.89 -22.99
N GLN A 68 -11.41 10.62 -23.10
CA GLN A 68 -11.41 9.81 -24.35
C GLN A 68 -10.02 9.51 -24.93
N LYS A 69 -8.92 9.96 -24.32
CA LYS A 69 -7.57 9.57 -24.70
C LYS A 69 -7.15 8.34 -23.90
N ARG A 70 -6.58 7.33 -24.56
CA ARG A 70 -6.04 6.16 -23.85
C ARG A 70 -5.01 6.61 -22.83
N ALA A 71 -5.13 6.09 -21.61
CA ALA A 71 -4.17 6.34 -20.57
C ALA A 71 -2.81 5.78 -21.02
N LYS A 72 -1.79 6.62 -20.90
CA LYS A 72 -0.40 6.23 -21.06
C LYS A 72 0.27 6.31 -19.70
N PHE A 73 1.33 5.53 -19.52
CA PHE A 73 2.06 5.47 -18.27
C PHE A 73 3.56 5.46 -18.51
N PHE A 74 4.31 5.88 -17.49
CA PHE A 74 5.75 5.89 -17.52
C PHE A 74 6.32 4.53 -17.08
N ASN A 75 5.92 4.04 -15.91
CA ASN A 75 6.47 2.80 -15.34
C ASN A 75 5.44 1.79 -14.81
N GLN A 76 4.17 2.18 -14.68
CA GLN A 76 3.13 1.31 -14.13
C GLN A 76 1.74 1.69 -14.65
N MET A 77 0.83 0.72 -14.79
CA MET A 77 -0.54 0.99 -15.21
C MET A 77 -1.24 1.90 -14.18
N PRO A 78 -1.89 3.01 -14.62
CA PRO A 78 -2.57 3.90 -13.70
C PRO A 78 -3.79 3.21 -13.10
N PHE A 79 -3.98 3.39 -11.81
CA PHE A 79 -5.06 2.75 -11.07
C PHE A 79 -5.51 3.59 -9.88
N LEU A 80 -6.69 3.26 -9.38
CA LEU A 80 -7.28 3.79 -8.16
C LEU A 80 -7.90 2.66 -7.34
N THR A 81 -7.76 2.73 -6.02
CA THR A 81 -8.34 1.78 -5.06
C THR A 81 -9.04 2.57 -3.98
N LEU A 82 -10.22 2.10 -3.59
CA LEU A 82 -10.96 2.64 -2.44
C LEU A 82 -10.79 1.76 -1.23
N ASN A 83 -10.85 2.41 -0.07
CA ASN A 83 -10.91 1.74 1.22
C ASN A 83 -12.12 2.27 1.99
N SER A 84 -13.15 1.46 2.09
CA SER A 84 -14.40 1.73 2.81
C SER A 84 -14.28 1.81 4.30
N ALA A 85 -13.28 1.15 4.90
CA ALA A 85 -13.08 1.21 6.35
C ALA A 85 -12.65 2.60 6.81
N VAL A 86 -11.91 3.35 5.98
CA VAL A 86 -11.39 4.69 6.31
C VAL A 86 -11.80 5.79 5.32
N GLN A 87 -12.60 5.44 4.32
CA GLN A 87 -13.08 6.29 3.22
C GLN A 87 -11.94 7.03 2.51
N THR A 88 -10.90 6.28 2.14
CA THR A 88 -9.73 6.83 1.46
C THR A 88 -9.63 6.34 0.03
N VAL A 89 -8.99 7.16 -0.78
CA VAL A 89 -8.60 6.87 -2.15
C VAL A 89 -7.08 6.76 -2.20
N GLN A 90 -6.56 5.73 -2.88
CA GLN A 90 -5.13 5.55 -3.13
C GLN A 90 -4.92 5.05 -4.56
N GLY A 91 -3.77 5.35 -5.16
CA GLY A 91 -3.49 4.89 -6.51
C GLY A 91 -2.26 5.53 -7.13
N ASN A 92 -2.21 5.53 -8.46
CA ASN A 92 -1.21 6.29 -9.21
C ASN A 92 -1.71 6.67 -10.61
N THR A 93 -1.11 7.74 -11.17
CA THR A 93 -1.35 8.24 -12.53
C THR A 93 -0.42 7.57 -13.57
N GLY A 94 0.22 6.47 -13.23
CA GLY A 94 1.28 5.83 -14.01
C GLY A 94 2.66 6.47 -13.86
N CYS A 95 2.75 7.52 -13.03
CA CYS A 95 3.97 8.21 -12.62
C CYS A 95 3.83 8.65 -11.15
N ASN A 96 2.83 9.48 -10.85
CA ASN A 96 2.62 10.07 -9.54
C ASN A 96 1.64 9.27 -8.69
N THR A 97 1.85 9.28 -7.38
CA THR A 97 0.90 8.68 -6.43
C THR A 97 -0.36 9.52 -6.34
N ILE A 98 -1.52 8.87 -6.34
CA ILE A 98 -2.84 9.46 -6.05
C ILE A 98 -3.18 9.15 -4.59
N TYR A 99 -3.66 10.15 -3.86
CA TYR A 99 -4.13 9.98 -2.49
C TYR A 99 -5.27 10.96 -2.20
N GLY A 100 -6.19 10.56 -1.32
CA GLY A 100 -7.31 11.41 -0.97
C GLY A 100 -8.39 10.70 -0.17
N ARG A 101 -9.58 11.29 -0.20
CA ARG A 101 -10.78 10.75 0.44
C ARG A 101 -11.92 10.67 -0.57
N TYR A 102 -12.91 9.87 -0.25
CA TYR A 102 -14.15 9.85 -1.01
C TYR A 102 -15.35 9.98 -0.09
N THR A 103 -16.46 10.47 -0.65
CA THR A 103 -17.77 10.38 -0.03
C THR A 103 -18.73 9.71 -1.01
N TYR A 104 -19.66 8.91 -0.50
CA TYR A 104 -20.64 8.23 -1.33
C TYR A 104 -22.06 8.58 -0.87
N ASN A 105 -22.87 9.09 -1.79
CA ASN A 105 -24.29 9.35 -1.58
C ASN A 105 -25.11 8.25 -2.23
N PHE A 106 -25.66 7.35 -1.42
CA PHE A 106 -26.46 6.20 -1.87
C PHE A 106 -27.78 6.58 -2.51
N ALA A 107 -28.44 7.63 -2.00
CA ALA A 107 -29.71 8.08 -2.54
C ALA A 107 -29.55 8.59 -3.98
N LEU A 108 -28.40 9.20 -4.27
CA LEU A 108 -28.06 9.74 -5.58
C LEU A 108 -27.16 8.82 -6.42
N GLN A 109 -26.72 7.69 -5.86
CA GLN A 109 -25.71 6.81 -6.48
C GLN A 109 -24.45 7.56 -6.94
N GLN A 110 -24.03 8.56 -6.15
CA GLN A 110 -22.95 9.47 -6.52
C GLN A 110 -21.72 9.22 -5.65
N LEU A 111 -20.58 8.99 -6.30
CA LEU A 111 -19.25 8.91 -5.68
C LEU A 111 -18.50 10.23 -5.94
N ASP A 112 -18.17 10.94 -4.87
CA ASP A 112 -17.38 12.16 -4.91
C ASP A 112 -15.96 11.86 -4.43
N LEU A 113 -14.95 12.30 -5.19
CA LEU A 113 -13.54 12.02 -4.96
C LEU A 113 -12.79 13.35 -4.72
N ASP A 114 -12.31 13.56 -3.49
CA ASP A 114 -11.35 14.63 -3.17
C ASP A 114 -9.95 14.03 -3.17
N VAL A 115 -9.26 14.15 -4.30
CA VAL A 115 -7.99 13.48 -4.58
C VAL A 115 -6.93 14.46 -5.03
N ARG A 116 -5.70 14.16 -4.65
CA ARG A 116 -4.50 14.86 -5.08
C ARG A 116 -3.52 13.88 -5.68
N ALA A 117 -2.65 14.38 -6.55
CA ALA A 117 -1.55 13.62 -7.10
C ALA A 117 -0.22 14.36 -6.85
N GLY A 118 0.87 13.58 -6.79
CA GLY A 118 2.21 14.13 -6.90
C GLY A 118 2.41 14.91 -8.21
N HIS A 119 3.51 15.68 -8.28
CA HIS A 119 3.80 16.58 -9.40
C HIS A 119 5.16 16.30 -10.07
N GLN A 120 5.65 15.06 -10.02
CA GLN A 120 6.86 14.69 -10.75
C GLN A 120 6.60 14.70 -12.25
N SER A 121 7.54 15.16 -13.06
CA SER A 121 7.45 15.07 -14.51
C SER A 121 7.93 13.69 -14.96
N CYS A 122 7.09 12.97 -15.71
CA CYS A 122 7.44 11.70 -16.33
C CYS A 122 7.02 11.72 -17.80
N ASP A 123 7.95 11.35 -18.68
CA ASP A 123 7.71 11.38 -20.11
C ASP A 123 6.55 10.47 -20.52
N GLY A 124 5.55 11.03 -21.19
CA GLY A 124 4.47 10.30 -21.83
C GLY A 124 3.37 9.77 -20.90
N ALA A 125 3.35 10.14 -19.61
CA ALA A 125 2.30 9.73 -18.67
C ALA A 125 1.04 10.59 -18.79
N LEU A 126 0.14 10.23 -19.72
CA LEU A 126 -1.06 11.02 -20.03
C LEU A 126 -2.04 11.15 -18.85
N ALA A 127 -2.11 10.17 -17.95
CA ALA A 127 -3.06 10.25 -16.81
C ALA A 127 -2.71 11.34 -15.78
N GLN A 128 -1.58 12.03 -15.94
CA GLN A 128 -1.21 13.21 -15.17
C GLN A 128 -1.54 14.54 -15.87
N GLU A 129 -1.61 14.53 -17.21
CA GLU A 129 -1.69 15.73 -18.04
C GLU A 129 -3.13 16.11 -18.43
N ALA A 130 -4.10 15.32 -17.96
CA ALA A 130 -5.50 15.40 -18.36
C ALA A 130 -6.36 16.22 -17.39
#